data_AF-A0A4Z0ZU69-F1
#
_entry.id   AF-A0A4Z0ZU69-F1
#
_cell.length_a   1.000
_cell.length_b   1.000
_cell.length_c   1.000
_cell.angle_alpha   90.00
_cell.angle_beta   90.00
_cell.angle_gamma   90.00
#
_symmetry.space_group_name_H-M   'P 1'
#
loop_
_entity.id
_entity.type
_entity.pdbx_description
1 polymer ?
#
loop_
_entity_poly.entity_id
_entity_poly.type
_entity_poly.pdbx_seq_one_letter_code
_entity_poly.pdbx_strand_id
1 'polypeptide(L)'
;MKYKFIYILFVVLISFALHSQSNVLDYKTKNKTNEVERTYLLDLLRAKLAKEFKQEFVFVVEHFKLSGDFAWFRGVTKRKDGKEIELAEDLPYDCCHVEALFKKVNGKWQIAESAAFSTDVWWDGIQLRYPKAAKEIFQESSDKN
;
A
#
# COMPACT_ATOMS: atom_id res chain seq x y z
N MET A 1 -52.68 2.30 0.67
CA MET A 1 -51.55 3.25 0.87
C MET A 1 -50.38 2.69 1.65
N LYS A 2 -50.57 1.77 2.63
CA LYS A 2 -49.47 1.19 3.44
C LYS A 2 -48.42 0.41 2.64
N TYR A 3 -48.84 -0.33 1.61
CA TYR A 3 -47.92 -1.14 0.78
C TYR A 3 -47.00 -0.30 -0.11
N LYS A 4 -47.47 0.86 -0.61
CA LYS A 4 -46.65 1.79 -1.42
C LYS A 4 -45.44 2.31 -0.64
N PHE A 5 -45.59 2.56 0.67
CA PHE A 5 -44.49 2.97 1.55
C PHE A 5 -43.47 1.85 1.77
N ILE A 6 -43.92 0.60 1.85
CA ILE A 6 -43.05 -0.58 1.99
C ILE A 6 -42.20 -0.78 0.73
N TYR A 7 -42.78 -0.63 -0.46
CA TYR A 7 -42.02 -0.73 -1.71
C TYR A 7 -40.96 0.38 -1.85
N ILE A 8 -41.26 1.61 -1.43
CA ILE A 8 -40.29 2.72 -1.45
C ILE A 8 -39.13 2.44 -0.49
N LEU A 9 -39.41 1.92 0.71
CA LEU A 9 -38.37 1.57 1.69
C LEU A 9 -37.47 0.43 1.18
N PHE A 10 -38.03 -0.55 0.48
CA PHE A 10 -37.29 -1.67 -0.08
C PHE A 10 -36.35 -1.24 -1.24
N VAL A 11 -36.78 -0.29 -2.08
CA VAL A 11 -35.96 0.28 -3.17
C VAL A 11 -34.80 1.14 -2.64
N VAL A 12 -35.00 1.86 -1.53
CA VAL A 12 -33.94 2.65 -0.90
C VAL A 12 -32.86 1.74 -0.29
N LEU A 13 -33.24 0.62 0.32
CA LEU A 13 -32.29 -0.34 0.92
C LEU A 13 -31.44 -1.10 -0.11
N ILE A 14 -31.98 -1.39 -1.30
CA ILE A 14 -31.23 -2.04 -2.39
C ILE A 14 -30.18 -1.09 -2.99
N SER A 15 -30.44 0.22 -3.01
CA SER A 15 -29.51 1.23 -3.55
C SER A 15 -28.22 1.39 -2.71
N PHE A 16 -28.26 1.08 -1.41
CA PHE A 16 -27.06 1.08 -0.56
C PHE A 16 -26.23 -0.20 -0.65
N ALA A 17 -26.77 -1.27 -1.26
CA ALA A 17 -26.12 -2.56 -1.34
C ALA A 17 -25.15 -2.71 -2.53
N LEU A 18 -25.01 -1.68 -3.37
CA LEU A 18 -23.90 -1.57 -4.34
C LEU A 18 -22.60 -1.31 -3.58
N HIS A 19 -22.13 -2.36 -2.91
CA HIS A 19 -20.83 -2.42 -2.29
C HIS A 19 -19.78 -2.05 -3.34
N SER A 20 -18.97 -1.06 -2.98
CA SER A 20 -17.78 -0.63 -3.71
C SER A 20 -17.01 -1.85 -4.22
N GLN A 21 -17.14 -2.18 -5.50
CA GLN A 21 -16.14 -2.97 -6.19
C GLN A 21 -14.92 -2.06 -6.30
N SER A 22 -14.04 -2.14 -5.30
CA SER A 22 -12.84 -1.33 -5.26
C SER A 22 -11.88 -1.88 -6.31
N ASN A 23 -11.91 -1.27 -7.49
CA ASN A 23 -10.99 -1.61 -8.58
C ASN A 23 -9.55 -1.56 -8.08
N VAL A 24 -8.78 -2.60 -8.40
CA VAL A 24 -7.35 -2.66 -8.10
C VAL A 24 -6.61 -1.84 -9.13
N LEU A 25 -5.89 -0.82 -8.68
CA LEU A 25 -5.05 0.02 -9.52
C LEU A 25 -3.59 -0.41 -9.36
N ASP A 26 -2.89 -0.59 -10.48
CA ASP A 26 -1.47 -0.93 -10.49
C ASP A 26 -0.61 0.35 -10.65
N TYR A 27 0.17 0.63 -9.61
CA TYR A 27 1.06 1.78 -9.49
C TYR A 27 2.54 1.38 -9.58
N LYS A 28 2.85 0.14 -9.98
CA LYS A 28 4.24 -0.32 -10.19
C LYS A 28 4.95 0.63 -11.15
N THR A 29 4.36 0.85 -12.32
CA THR A 29 4.86 1.77 -13.35
C THR A 29 4.24 3.16 -13.19
N LYS A 30 5.09 4.18 -13.16
CA LYS A 30 4.65 5.58 -13.11
C LYS A 30 4.09 6.03 -14.45
N ASN A 31 2.96 6.73 -14.44
CA ASN A 31 2.34 7.36 -15.59
C ASN A 31 1.67 8.69 -15.19
N LYS A 32 1.10 9.40 -16.15
CA LYS A 32 0.47 10.71 -15.91
C LYS A 32 -0.72 10.68 -14.95
N THR A 33 -1.44 9.56 -14.86
CA THR A 33 -2.66 9.47 -14.04
C THR A 33 -2.35 9.08 -12.59
N ASN A 34 -1.23 8.40 -12.34
CA ASN A 34 -0.83 7.98 -11.00
C ASN A 34 0.33 8.76 -10.39
N GLU A 35 1.05 9.58 -11.17
CA GLU A 35 2.31 10.21 -10.73
C GLU A 35 2.20 10.95 -9.40
N VAL A 36 1.15 11.75 -9.19
CA VAL A 36 0.99 12.56 -7.98
C VAL A 36 0.78 11.69 -6.74
N GLU A 37 -0.21 10.80 -6.76
CA GLU A 37 -0.53 9.95 -5.60
C GLU A 37 0.57 8.91 -5.35
N ARG A 38 1.12 8.31 -6.42
CA ARG A 38 2.25 7.39 -6.35
C ARG A 38 3.48 8.03 -5.72
N THR A 39 3.83 9.25 -6.15
CA THR A 39 5.00 9.96 -5.62
C THR A 39 4.77 10.30 -4.15
N TYR A 40 3.60 10.83 -3.79
CA TYR A 40 3.27 11.16 -2.42
C TYR A 40 3.41 9.97 -1.46
N LEU A 41 2.85 8.81 -1.82
CA LEU A 41 2.95 7.59 -1.01
C LEU A 41 4.39 7.14 -0.82
N LEU A 42 5.19 7.12 -1.90
CA LEU A 42 6.60 6.75 -1.80
C LEU A 42 7.44 7.80 -1.07
N ASP A 43 7.07 9.08 -1.12
CA ASP A 43 7.73 10.16 -0.38
C ASP A 43 7.50 10.01 1.13
N LEU A 44 6.29 9.62 1.56
CA LEU A 44 6.01 9.30 2.97
C LEU A 44 6.98 8.23 3.49
N LEU A 45 7.16 7.16 2.72
CA LEU A 45 8.05 6.07 3.08
C LEU A 45 9.53 6.50 3.03
N ARG A 46 9.96 7.23 1.99
CA ARG A 46 11.33 7.77 1.92
C ARG A 46 11.65 8.67 3.11
N ALA A 47 10.73 9.54 3.51
CA ALA A 47 10.92 10.42 4.67
C ALA A 47 11.06 9.63 5.98
N LYS A 48 10.24 8.58 6.18
CA LYS A 48 10.36 7.68 7.33
C LYS A 48 11.74 7.00 7.36
N LEU A 49 12.13 6.35 6.26
CA LEU A 49 13.40 5.62 6.19
C LEU A 49 14.60 6.54 6.31
N ALA A 50 14.56 7.73 5.69
CA ALA A 50 15.66 8.69 5.81
C ALA A 50 15.85 9.18 7.25
N LYS A 51 14.76 9.36 8.00
CA LYS A 51 14.83 9.70 9.42
C LYS A 51 15.39 8.55 10.25
N GLU A 52 15.02 7.32 9.92
CA GLU A 52 15.37 6.10 10.65
C GLU A 52 16.83 5.70 10.43
N PHE A 53 17.27 5.61 9.17
CA PHE A 53 18.60 5.16 8.77
C PHE A 53 19.58 6.29 8.45
N LYS A 54 19.18 7.55 8.63
CA LYS A 54 20.02 8.76 8.41
C LYS A 54 20.63 8.87 7.01
N GLN A 55 19.96 8.31 6.00
CA GLN A 55 20.42 8.31 4.61
C GLN A 55 19.24 8.35 3.64
N GLU A 56 19.46 8.87 2.43
CA GLU A 56 18.39 8.99 1.43
C GLU A 56 18.32 7.75 0.52
N PHE A 57 17.11 7.29 0.26
CA PHE A 57 16.84 6.10 -0.55
C PHE A 57 16.11 6.44 -1.86
N VAL A 58 16.31 5.57 -2.83
CA VAL A 58 15.52 5.42 -4.06
C VAL A 58 14.92 4.02 -4.06
N PHE A 59 13.69 3.88 -4.55
CA PHE A 59 12.98 2.61 -4.60
C PHE A 59 12.93 2.04 -6.02
N VAL A 60 13.33 0.79 -6.15
CA VAL A 60 12.98 -0.07 -7.27
C VAL A 60 11.65 -0.72 -6.92
N VAL A 61 10.58 -0.32 -7.60
CA VAL A 61 9.21 -0.74 -7.28
C VAL A 61 8.92 -2.10 -7.93
N GLU A 62 8.72 -3.12 -7.12
CA GLU A 62 8.44 -4.48 -7.59
C GLU A 62 6.94 -4.77 -7.60
N HIS A 63 6.24 -4.26 -6.59
CA HIS A 63 4.80 -4.39 -6.43
C HIS A 63 4.24 -3.12 -5.81
N PHE A 64 3.22 -2.53 -6.44
CA PHE A 64 2.53 -1.39 -5.85
C PHE A 64 1.08 -1.36 -6.34
N LYS A 65 0.14 -1.80 -5.50
CA LYS A 65 -1.27 -1.86 -5.85
C LYS A 65 -2.13 -1.13 -4.84
N LEU A 66 -3.20 -0.51 -5.33
CA LEU A 66 -4.15 0.25 -4.54
C LEU A 66 -5.56 -0.26 -4.76
N SER A 67 -6.38 -0.23 -3.71
CA SER A 67 -7.81 -0.50 -3.80
C SER A 67 -8.52 0.22 -2.67
N GLY A 68 -9.47 1.08 -3.02
CA GLY A 68 -10.19 1.92 -2.07
C GLY A 68 -9.24 2.80 -1.24
N ASP A 69 -9.28 2.64 0.08
CA ASP A 69 -8.50 3.41 1.04
C ASP A 69 -7.16 2.75 1.43
N PHE A 70 -6.73 1.71 0.70
CA PHE A 70 -5.50 0.97 1.01
C PHE A 70 -4.56 0.89 -0.18
N ALA A 71 -3.26 0.88 0.11
CA ALA A 71 -2.20 0.68 -0.85
C ALA A 71 -1.14 -0.25 -0.28
N TRP A 72 -0.73 -1.27 -1.02
CA TRP A 72 0.36 -2.16 -0.65
C TRP A 72 1.54 -1.96 -1.59
N PHE A 73 2.69 -1.65 -1.01
CA PHE A 73 3.96 -1.48 -1.69
C PHE A 73 4.96 -2.52 -1.20
N ARG A 74 5.72 -3.08 -2.14
CA ARG A 74 6.95 -3.82 -1.92
C ARG A 74 7.96 -3.44 -2.98
N GLY A 75 9.20 -3.30 -2.58
CA GLY A 75 10.30 -3.10 -3.50
C GLY A 75 11.64 -3.17 -2.82
N VAL A 76 12.67 -2.81 -3.58
CA VAL A 76 14.05 -2.81 -3.13
C VAL A 76 14.54 -1.38 -2.99
N THR A 77 15.26 -1.10 -1.92
CA THR A 77 15.91 0.19 -1.72
C THR A 77 17.31 0.21 -2.31
N LYS A 78 17.73 1.39 -2.77
CA LYS A 78 19.12 1.74 -3.09
C LYS A 78 19.41 3.09 -2.46
N ARG A 79 20.65 3.36 -2.07
CA ARG A 79 21.01 4.72 -1.69
C ARG A 79 20.94 5.65 -2.90
N LYS A 80 20.49 6.87 -2.65
CA LYS A 80 20.38 7.89 -3.68
C LYS A 80 21.74 8.31 -4.25
N ASP A 81 22.81 8.24 -3.46
CA ASP A 81 24.19 8.53 -3.88
C ASP A 81 24.87 7.37 -4.62
N GLY A 82 24.18 6.22 -4.77
CA GLY A 82 24.70 5.05 -5.47
C GLY A 82 25.69 4.20 -4.66
N LYS A 83 25.97 4.55 -3.40
CA LYS A 83 26.81 3.76 -2.50
C LYS A 83 26.04 2.57 -1.92
N GLU A 84 26.75 1.68 -1.23
CA GLU A 84 26.16 0.59 -0.45
C GLU A 84 25.38 1.13 0.75
N ILE A 85 24.23 0.51 1.04
CA ILE A 85 23.38 0.90 2.18
C ILE A 85 24.15 0.69 3.48
N GLU A 86 24.23 1.74 4.29
CA GLU A 86 24.84 1.66 5.61
C GLU A 86 23.78 1.22 6.62
N LEU A 87 23.89 0.00 7.14
CA LEU A 87 23.03 -0.54 8.19
C LEU A 87 23.85 -0.75 9.46
N ALA A 88 23.20 -0.64 10.61
CA ALA A 88 23.86 -0.89 11.89
C ALA A 88 24.23 -2.38 11.99
N GLU A 89 25.51 -2.68 12.22
CA GLU A 89 26.05 -4.06 12.23
C GLU A 89 25.53 -4.92 13.38
N ASP A 90 25.00 -4.31 14.44
CA ASP A 90 24.47 -4.97 15.63
C ASP A 90 23.02 -5.43 15.48
N LEU A 91 22.35 -5.04 14.39
CA LEU A 91 20.97 -5.41 14.11
C LEU A 91 20.91 -6.44 12.97
N PRO A 92 20.05 -7.47 13.08
CA PRO A 92 19.92 -8.52 12.08
C PRO A 92 19.10 -8.00 10.90
N TYR A 93 19.65 -7.06 10.13
CA TYR A 93 19.02 -6.59 8.92
C TYR A 93 19.33 -7.51 7.76
N ASP A 94 18.30 -7.87 6.99
CA ASP A 94 18.45 -8.56 5.71
C ASP A 94 18.12 -7.57 4.60
N CYS A 95 19.17 -7.02 3.99
CA CYS A 95 19.01 -6.02 2.94
C CYS A 95 18.39 -6.67 1.67
N CYS A 96 17.62 -5.98 0.84
CA CYS A 96 17.35 -4.54 0.79
C CYS A 96 15.86 -4.23 0.60
N HIS A 97 14.99 -5.19 0.93
CA HIS A 97 13.56 -5.08 0.73
C HIS A 97 12.95 -4.05 1.68
N VAL A 98 11.87 -3.47 1.20
CA VAL A 98 11.03 -2.56 1.95
C VAL A 98 9.59 -2.82 1.55
N GLU A 99 8.73 -2.89 2.54
CA GLU A 99 7.30 -2.97 2.33
C GLU A 99 6.56 -1.94 3.17
N ALA A 100 5.42 -1.50 2.64
CA ALA A 100 4.54 -0.61 3.35
C ALA A 100 3.09 -0.85 2.97
N LEU A 101 2.23 -0.94 3.99
CA LEU A 101 0.81 -0.75 3.87
C LEU A 101 0.50 0.72 4.17
N PHE A 102 -0.13 1.38 3.22
CA PHE A 102 -0.70 2.71 3.42
C PHE A 102 -2.20 2.63 3.60
N LYS A 103 -2.73 3.55 4.39
CA LYS A 103 -4.15 3.72 4.63
C LYS A 103 -4.56 5.18 4.48
N LYS A 104 -5.66 5.42 3.79
CA LYS A 104 -6.30 6.73 3.69
C LYS A 104 -7.18 6.94 4.93
N VAL A 105 -6.91 8.01 5.68
CA VAL A 105 -7.67 8.41 6.87
C VAL A 105 -8.13 9.85 6.66
N ASN A 106 -9.45 10.07 6.66
CA ASN A 106 -10.05 11.38 6.38
C ASN A 106 -9.53 12.02 5.08
N GLY A 107 -9.40 11.21 4.02
CA GLY A 107 -8.92 11.64 2.70
C GLY A 107 -7.41 11.82 2.57
N LYS A 108 -6.62 11.58 3.62
CA LYS A 108 -5.16 11.73 3.59
C LYS A 108 -4.46 10.38 3.74
N TRP A 109 -3.47 10.10 2.90
CA TRP A 109 -2.67 8.88 3.04
C TRP A 109 -1.71 8.97 4.22
N GLN A 110 -1.55 7.84 4.89
CA GLN A 110 -0.62 7.64 5.99
C GLN A 110 -0.01 6.25 5.88
N ILE A 111 1.18 6.05 6.43
CA ILE A 111 1.76 4.71 6.60
C ILE A 111 1.00 4.03 7.75
N ALA A 112 0.36 2.90 7.47
CA ALA A 112 -0.33 2.09 8.45
C ALA A 112 0.64 1.10 9.11
N GLU A 113 1.40 0.37 8.31
CA GLU A 113 2.51 -0.48 8.75
C GLU A 113 3.61 -0.44 7.68
N SER A 114 4.86 -0.61 8.09
CA SER A 114 6.00 -0.72 7.18
C SER A 114 7.17 -1.38 7.88
N ALA A 115 7.96 -2.15 7.15
CA ALA A 115 9.30 -2.54 7.57
C ALA A 115 10.27 -2.34 6.41
N ALA A 116 11.53 -2.17 6.75
CA ALA A 116 12.64 -2.20 5.82
C ALA A 116 13.67 -3.17 6.38
N PHE A 117 14.30 -3.92 5.48
CA PHE A 117 15.43 -4.80 5.79
C PHE A 117 15.11 -5.91 6.81
N SER A 118 13.87 -6.42 6.84
CA SER A 118 13.47 -7.45 7.81
C SER A 118 13.97 -8.85 7.46
N THR A 119 14.47 -9.62 8.41
CA THR A 119 14.83 -11.04 8.17
C THR A 119 13.62 -11.93 7.89
N ASP A 120 12.43 -11.51 8.34
CA ASP A 120 11.24 -12.36 8.38
C ASP A 120 10.05 -11.72 7.65
N VAL A 121 9.03 -12.56 7.41
CA VAL A 121 7.74 -12.21 6.81
C VAL A 121 6.85 -11.46 7.81
N TRP A 122 7.24 -10.23 8.14
CA TRP A 122 6.52 -9.39 9.12
C TRP A 122 5.06 -9.09 8.71
N TRP A 123 4.81 -9.08 7.40
CA TRP A 123 3.50 -8.81 6.82
C TRP A 123 2.55 -10.00 6.92
N ASP A 124 2.99 -11.14 7.46
CA ASP A 124 2.07 -12.22 7.78
C ASP A 124 0.98 -11.74 8.75
N GLY A 125 -0.26 -12.16 8.50
CA GLY A 125 -1.44 -11.70 9.23
C GLY A 125 -1.85 -10.24 8.96
N ILE A 126 -1.20 -9.49 8.07
CA ILE A 126 -1.60 -8.08 7.79
C ILE A 126 -3.05 -7.98 7.30
N GLN A 127 -3.53 -8.98 6.55
CA GLN A 127 -4.94 -9.04 6.12
C GLN A 127 -5.91 -9.26 7.29
N LEU A 128 -5.48 -9.94 8.36
CA LEU A 128 -6.28 -10.10 9.58
C LEU A 128 -6.34 -8.79 10.36
N ARG A 129 -5.23 -8.03 10.40
CA ARG A 129 -5.17 -6.70 11.04
C ARG A 129 -5.91 -5.62 10.24
N TYR A 130 -5.96 -5.76 8.90
CA TYR A 130 -6.63 -4.83 7.99
C TYR A 130 -7.65 -5.54 7.09
N PRO A 131 -8.78 -6.03 7.64
CA PRO A 131 -9.76 -6.81 6.89
C PRO A 131 -10.51 -6.01 5.80
N LYS A 132 -10.36 -4.68 5.79
CA LYS A 132 -10.93 -3.79 4.76
C LYS A 132 -9.98 -3.59 3.57
N ALA A 133 -8.72 -4.00 3.67
CA ALA A 133 -7.81 -3.98 2.54
C ALA A 133 -8.18 -5.13 1.59
N ALA A 134 -8.39 -4.82 0.31
CA ALA A 134 -8.72 -5.83 -0.69
C ALA A 134 -7.55 -6.83 -0.83
N LYS A 135 -7.82 -8.14 -0.81
CA LYS A 135 -6.76 -9.18 -0.82
C LYS A 135 -5.88 -9.10 -2.07
N GLU A 136 -6.46 -8.64 -3.15
CA GLU A 136 -5.88 -8.50 -4.48
C GLU A 136 -4.73 -7.48 -4.51
N ILE A 137 -4.69 -6.51 -3.58
CA ILE A 137 -3.55 -5.59 -3.50
C ILE A 137 -2.29 -6.28 -2.97
N PHE A 138 -2.38 -7.44 -2.33
CA PHE A 138 -1.24 -8.19 -1.82
C PHE A 138 -0.75 -9.27 -2.78
N GLN A 139 -1.58 -9.68 -3.73
CA GLN A 139 -1.27 -10.74 -4.69
C GLN A 139 -0.38 -10.22 -5.80
N GLU A 140 0.71 -10.92 -6.09
CA GLU A 140 1.49 -10.66 -7.29
C GLU A 140 0.61 -10.82 -8.53
N SER A 141 0.78 -9.95 -9.53
CA SER A 141 0.23 -10.26 -10.85
C SER A 141 0.90 -11.56 -11.28
N SER A 142 0.12 -12.61 -11.55
CA SER A 142 0.62 -13.76 -12.28
C SER A 142 1.04 -13.23 -13.65
N ASP A 143 2.31 -12.88 -13.80
CA ASP A 143 2.91 -12.58 -15.08
C ASP A 143 2.75 -13.87 -15.89
N LYS A 144 1.76 -13.90 -16.78
CA LYS A 144 1.68 -14.94 -17.79
C LYS A 144 2.91 -14.73 -18.66
N ASN A 145 3.90 -15.60 -18.46
CA ASN A 145 4.99 -15.87 -19.39
C ASN A 145 4.44 -16.06 -20.81
#